data_AF-A0A316V676-F1
#
_entry.id   AF-A0A316V676-F1
#
_cell.length_a   1.000
_cell.length_b   1.000
_cell.length_c   1.000
_cell.angle_alpha   90.00
_cell.angle_beta   90.00
_cell.angle_gamma   90.00
#
_symmetry.space_group_name_H-M   'P 1'
#
loop_
_entity.id
_entity.type
_entity.pdbx_description
1 polymer ?
#
loop_
_entity_poly.entity_id
_entity_poly.type
_entity_poly.pdbx_seq_one_letter_code
_entity_poly.pdbx_strand_id
1 'polypeptide(L)'
;MTTDSSSSTGVPSDFPSTLSLLFSRPSSSIPLLPRQPFDGSLTSLIHKEATSASWSPALEASVHLLNDDLDSAHDIVTDLEHVPICALPHGVLHRRQGEWWNSQYWASQFPSAGRNAWVKETYGERGAKGFFDDVKKVANGSKGGSSACGAKNALDGVKEQQEKELKGLVVWMWEQDGRK
;
A
#
# COMPACT_ATOMS: atom_id res chain seq x y z
N MET A 1 3.45 22.43 22.62
CA MET A 1 4.14 22.46 21.31
C MET A 1 3.38 21.53 20.39
N THR A 2 2.55 22.09 19.52
CA THR A 2 1.77 21.36 18.52
C THR A 2 2.66 21.10 17.31
N THR A 3 3.05 19.86 17.08
CA THR A 3 3.72 19.47 15.84
C THR A 3 2.68 19.39 14.74
N ASP A 4 2.80 20.28 13.76
CA ASP A 4 2.09 20.23 12.49
C ASP A 4 2.54 18.98 11.72
N SER A 5 1.71 17.95 11.70
CA SER A 5 1.91 16.78 10.84
C SER A 5 1.31 17.09 9.47
N SER A 6 2.06 17.84 8.65
CA SER A 6 1.77 17.92 7.22
C SER A 6 2.14 16.59 6.57
N SER A 7 1.12 15.88 6.10
CA SER A 7 1.23 14.64 5.31
C SER A 7 2.01 14.89 4.04
N SER A 8 3.24 14.41 4.03
CA SER A 8 4.10 14.39 2.86
C SER A 8 3.89 13.05 2.17
N THR A 9 3.16 13.04 1.04
CA THR A 9 3.27 11.95 0.05
C THR A 9 4.61 11.97 -0.69
N GLY A 10 5.54 12.84 -0.27
CA GLY A 10 6.90 12.92 -0.76
C GLY A 10 7.74 11.76 -0.24
N VAL A 11 8.78 11.43 -1.00
CA VAL A 11 9.82 10.48 -0.60
C VAL A 11 10.48 11.00 0.68
N PRO A 12 10.59 10.21 1.76
CA PRO A 12 11.36 10.61 2.94
C PRO A 12 12.79 10.97 2.51
N SER A 13 13.36 12.06 3.05
CA SER A 13 14.64 12.59 2.57
C SER A 13 15.83 11.64 2.78
N ASP A 14 15.70 10.71 3.71
CA ASP A 14 16.65 9.66 4.05
C ASP A 14 16.28 8.29 3.48
N PHE A 15 15.18 8.19 2.72
CA PHE A 15 14.83 6.97 2.02
C PHE A 15 15.86 6.66 0.92
N PRO A 16 16.24 5.39 0.66
CA PRO A 16 17.27 5.06 -0.32
C PRO A 16 16.94 5.63 -1.69
N SER A 17 17.85 6.46 -2.22
CA SER A 17 17.69 7.09 -3.53
C SER A 17 17.65 6.06 -4.67
N THR A 18 18.24 4.88 -4.45
CA THR A 18 18.19 3.69 -5.31
C THR A 18 16.76 3.18 -5.54
N LEU A 19 15.83 3.48 -4.64
CA LEU A 19 14.42 3.07 -4.70
C LEU A 19 13.46 4.23 -5.04
N SER A 20 13.98 5.44 -5.31
CA SER A 20 13.17 6.63 -5.61
C SER A 20 12.27 6.50 -6.85
N LEU A 21 12.63 5.61 -7.79
CA LEU A 21 11.81 5.30 -8.97
C LEU A 21 10.41 4.80 -8.57
N LEU A 22 10.30 4.03 -7.49
CA LEU A 22 9.02 3.52 -6.98
C LEU A 22 8.03 4.64 -6.65
N PHE A 23 8.54 5.74 -6.08
CA PHE A 23 7.74 6.92 -5.75
C PHE A 23 7.46 7.84 -6.94
N SER A 24 8.18 7.68 -8.05
CA SER A 24 8.01 8.49 -9.26
C SER A 24 7.02 7.87 -10.25
N ARG A 25 6.56 6.63 -10.00
CA ARG A 25 5.54 5.97 -10.82
C ARG A 25 4.21 6.73 -10.78
N PRO A 26 3.59 7.04 -11.94
CA PRO A 26 2.25 7.62 -12.01
C PRO A 26 1.17 6.56 -11.72
N SER A 27 0.05 6.96 -11.11
CA SER A 27 -1.12 6.10 -10.85
C SER A 27 -1.55 5.24 -12.04
N SER A 28 -1.49 5.81 -13.25
CA SER A 28 -1.88 5.13 -14.48
C SER A 28 -1.09 3.84 -14.76
N SER A 29 0.18 3.79 -14.32
CA SER A 29 1.07 2.63 -14.49
C SER A 29 1.04 1.64 -13.33
N ILE A 30 0.30 1.93 -12.25
CA ILE A 30 0.12 1.01 -11.13
C ILE A 30 -1.10 0.13 -11.41
N PRO A 31 -0.92 -1.19 -11.63
CA PRO A 31 -2.05 -2.10 -11.82
C PRO A 31 -2.79 -2.30 -10.50
N LEU A 32 -4.12 -2.43 -10.56
CA LEU A 32 -4.91 -2.83 -9.39
C LEU A 32 -4.51 -4.24 -8.91
N LEU A 33 -4.34 -5.15 -9.88
CA LEU A 33 -4.00 -6.56 -9.67
C LEU A 33 -2.72 -6.90 -10.49
N PRO A 34 -1.51 -6.61 -9.97
CA PRO A 34 -0.28 -7.00 -10.64
C PRO A 34 -0.13 -8.53 -10.69
N ARG A 35 0.67 -9.01 -11.64
CA ARG A 35 1.04 -10.43 -11.78
C ARG A 35 2.55 -10.67 -11.69
N GLN A 36 3.31 -9.60 -11.62
CA GLN A 36 4.76 -9.58 -11.63
C GLN A 36 5.22 -8.26 -11.00
N PRO A 37 6.45 -8.21 -10.46
CA PRO A 37 7.04 -6.96 -10.02
C PRO A 37 7.03 -5.91 -11.13
N PHE A 38 6.88 -4.65 -10.74
CA PHE A 38 7.07 -3.50 -11.60
C PHE A 38 8.48 -3.49 -12.19
N ASP A 39 9.47 -3.74 -11.34
CA ASP A 39 10.85 -3.94 -11.75
C ASP A 39 11.47 -5.08 -10.91
N GLY A 40 11.73 -6.22 -11.55
CA GLY A 40 12.33 -7.38 -10.90
C GLY A 40 13.77 -7.16 -10.45
N SER A 41 14.48 -6.16 -11.00
CA SER A 41 15.82 -5.80 -10.52
C SER A 41 15.79 -5.14 -9.14
N LEU A 42 14.65 -4.55 -8.76
CA LEU A 42 14.47 -3.91 -7.46
C LEU A 42 14.23 -4.93 -6.33
N THR A 43 13.75 -6.14 -6.61
CA THR A 43 13.45 -7.15 -5.58
C THR A 43 14.66 -7.44 -4.69
N SER A 44 15.81 -7.78 -5.29
CA SER A 44 17.04 -8.03 -4.50
C SER A 44 17.61 -6.77 -3.86
N LEU A 45 17.39 -5.60 -4.48
CA LEU A 45 17.84 -4.33 -3.94
C LEU A 45 17.05 -3.94 -2.70
N ILE A 46 15.72 -4.11 -2.71
CA ILE A 46 14.85 -3.86 -1.55
C ILE A 46 15.32 -4.70 -0.36
N HIS A 47 15.51 -6.01 -0.56
CA HIS A 47 15.98 -6.90 0.51
C HIS A 47 17.37 -6.50 1.06
N LYS A 48 18.28 -6.09 0.16
CA LYS A 48 19.60 -5.59 0.54
C LYS A 48 19.51 -4.32 1.40
N GLU A 49 18.72 -3.34 0.98
CA GLU A 49 18.49 -2.09 1.73
C GLU A 49 17.87 -2.41 3.09
N ALA A 50 16.81 -3.23 3.11
CA ALA A 50 16.12 -3.67 4.32
C ALA A 50 17.05 -4.31 5.33
N THR A 51 17.91 -5.23 4.88
CA THR A 51 18.92 -5.87 5.73
C THR A 51 19.94 -4.84 6.25
N SER A 52 20.48 -4.00 5.36
CA SER A 52 21.55 -3.05 5.71
C SER A 52 21.12 -1.98 6.70
N ALA A 53 19.88 -1.50 6.57
CA ALA A 53 19.28 -0.47 7.42
C ALA A 53 18.38 -1.06 8.52
N SER A 54 18.33 -2.40 8.64
CA SER A 54 17.54 -3.12 9.65
C SER A 54 16.07 -2.70 9.67
N TRP A 55 15.43 -2.65 8.50
CA TRP A 55 14.01 -2.33 8.38
C TRP A 55 13.16 -3.33 9.15
N SER A 56 12.01 -2.89 9.62
CA SER A 56 10.97 -3.80 10.07
C SER A 56 10.44 -4.58 8.87
N PRO A 57 9.99 -5.82 9.10
CA PRO A 57 9.36 -6.59 8.04
C PRO A 57 8.13 -5.91 7.43
N ALA A 58 7.38 -5.13 8.22
CA ALA A 58 6.23 -4.37 7.73
C ALA A 58 6.62 -3.31 6.71
N LEU A 59 7.76 -2.64 6.93
CA LEU A 59 8.33 -1.69 5.98
C LEU A 59 8.81 -2.42 4.71
N GLU A 60 9.60 -3.49 4.85
CA GLU A 60 10.10 -4.27 3.70
C GLU A 60 8.95 -4.78 2.82
N ALA A 61 7.92 -5.41 3.42
CA ALA A 61 6.73 -5.85 2.72
C ALA A 61 6.00 -4.69 2.03
N SER A 62 5.89 -3.52 2.66
CA SER A 62 5.25 -2.34 2.08
C SER A 62 6.02 -1.81 0.86
N VAL A 63 7.35 -1.87 0.87
CA VAL A 63 8.17 -1.49 -0.28
C VAL A 63 8.05 -2.51 -1.42
N HIS A 64 8.01 -3.82 -1.12
CA HIS A 64 7.70 -4.85 -2.14
C HIS A 64 6.30 -4.65 -2.73
N LEU A 65 5.29 -4.31 -1.91
CA LEU A 65 3.96 -3.94 -2.40
C LEU A 65 4.02 -2.73 -3.33
N LEU A 66 4.80 -1.70 -3.03
CA LEU A 66 4.98 -0.56 -3.96
C LEU A 66 5.72 -0.96 -5.25
N ASN A 67 6.56 -2.01 -5.21
CA ASN A 67 7.18 -2.63 -6.39
C ASN A 67 6.29 -3.67 -7.08
N ASP A 68 5.02 -3.84 -6.69
CA ASP A 68 4.12 -4.86 -7.23
C ASP A 68 4.62 -6.32 -7.06
N ASP A 69 5.61 -6.52 -6.19
CA ASP A 69 6.25 -7.80 -5.91
C ASP A 69 5.47 -8.53 -4.81
N LEU A 70 4.35 -9.13 -5.21
CA LEU A 70 3.39 -9.72 -4.27
C LEU A 70 3.94 -10.97 -3.60
N ASP A 71 4.78 -11.76 -4.28
CA ASP A 71 5.33 -13.00 -3.73
C ASP A 71 6.28 -12.68 -2.56
N SER A 72 7.23 -11.75 -2.76
CA SER A 72 8.14 -11.33 -1.69
C SER A 72 7.39 -10.69 -0.53
N ALA A 73 6.39 -9.86 -0.82
CA ALA A 73 5.55 -9.27 0.23
C ALA A 73 4.77 -10.34 1.01
N HIS A 74 4.24 -11.35 0.32
CA HIS A 74 3.49 -12.46 0.92
C HIS A 74 4.35 -13.30 1.86
N ASP A 75 5.54 -13.68 1.42
CA ASP A 75 6.49 -14.46 2.23
C ASP A 75 6.82 -13.74 3.54
N ILE A 76 7.03 -12.41 3.49
CA ILE A 76 7.33 -11.61 4.67
C ILE A 76 6.15 -11.55 5.65
N VAL A 77 4.93 -11.24 5.17
CA VAL A 77 3.79 -11.02 6.08
C VAL A 77 3.17 -12.32 6.61
N THR A 78 3.37 -13.45 5.92
CA THR A 78 2.86 -14.76 6.34
C THR A 78 3.45 -15.22 7.67
N ASP A 79 4.73 -14.94 7.93
CA ASP A 79 5.35 -15.30 9.21
C ASP A 79 4.98 -14.34 10.36
N LEU A 80 4.24 -13.27 10.07
CA LEU A 80 4.01 -12.13 10.96
C LEU A 80 2.52 -11.85 11.20
N GLU A 81 1.68 -12.86 11.03
CA GLU A 81 0.23 -12.81 11.30
C GLU A 81 -0.12 -12.30 12.71
N HIS A 82 0.78 -12.51 13.67
CA HIS A 82 0.62 -12.11 15.07
C HIS A 82 1.09 -10.67 15.34
N VAL A 83 1.70 -9.99 14.36
CA VAL A 83 2.26 -8.64 14.51
C VAL A 83 1.24 -7.61 14.01
N PRO A 84 0.61 -6.81 14.89
CA PRO A 84 -0.55 -6.00 14.50
C PRO A 84 -0.24 -4.93 13.43
N ILE A 85 0.99 -4.43 13.36
CA ILE A 85 1.40 -3.46 12.35
C ILE A 85 1.44 -4.06 10.94
N CYS A 86 1.63 -5.38 10.81
CA CYS A 86 1.65 -6.09 9.54
C CYS A 86 0.25 -6.32 8.95
N ALA A 87 -0.82 -6.17 9.75
CA ALA A 87 -2.18 -6.45 9.31
C ALA A 87 -2.63 -5.59 8.11
N LEU A 88 -2.24 -4.31 8.05
CA LEU A 88 -2.62 -3.46 6.92
C LEU A 88 -1.86 -3.82 5.62
N PRO A 89 -0.51 -3.96 5.61
CA PRO A 89 0.20 -4.52 4.46
C PRO A 89 -0.37 -5.86 4.00
N HIS A 90 -0.74 -6.75 4.92
CA HIS A 90 -1.35 -8.04 4.60
C HIS A 90 -2.72 -7.88 3.91
N GLY A 91 -3.55 -6.95 4.39
CA GLY A 91 -4.81 -6.60 3.73
C GLY A 91 -4.59 -6.03 2.32
N VAL A 92 -3.62 -5.13 2.15
CA VAL A 92 -3.26 -4.54 0.85
C VAL A 92 -2.76 -5.62 -0.11
N LEU A 93 -1.87 -6.51 0.36
CA LEU A 93 -1.37 -7.66 -0.41
C LEU A 93 -2.51 -8.48 -1.00
N HIS A 94 -3.40 -9.01 -0.16
CA HIS A 94 -4.49 -9.86 -0.63
C HIS A 94 -5.47 -9.09 -1.53
N ARG A 95 -5.67 -7.79 -1.31
CA ARG A 95 -6.45 -6.95 -2.23
C ARG A 95 -5.81 -6.93 -3.61
N ARG A 96 -4.48 -6.78 -3.68
CA ARG A 96 -3.73 -6.76 -4.93
C ARG A 96 -3.60 -8.13 -5.60
N GLN A 97 -3.76 -9.23 -4.85
CA GLN A 97 -3.90 -10.58 -5.41
C GLN A 97 -5.33 -10.87 -5.92
N GLY A 98 -6.32 -10.04 -5.54
CA GLY A 98 -7.74 -10.27 -5.84
C GLY A 98 -8.45 -11.17 -4.82
N GLU A 99 -7.82 -11.45 -3.68
CA GLU A 99 -8.37 -12.24 -2.57
C GLU A 99 -9.24 -11.37 -1.65
N TRP A 100 -10.41 -10.98 -2.15
CA TRP A 100 -11.24 -9.95 -1.52
C TRP A 100 -11.71 -10.27 -0.09
N TRP A 101 -11.98 -11.53 0.22
CA TRP A 101 -12.42 -11.90 1.57
C TRP A 101 -11.26 -11.79 2.56
N ASN A 102 -10.09 -12.28 2.16
CA ASN A 102 -8.90 -12.30 2.99
C ASN A 102 -8.39 -10.87 3.24
N SER A 103 -8.42 -10.02 2.22
CA SER A 103 -8.07 -8.60 2.37
C SER A 103 -8.96 -7.87 3.39
N GLN A 104 -10.26 -8.16 3.39
CA GLN A 104 -11.22 -7.59 4.35
C GLN A 104 -10.99 -8.10 5.78
N TYR A 105 -10.61 -9.37 5.94
CA TYR A 105 -10.22 -9.94 7.23
C TYR A 105 -9.02 -9.18 7.81
N TRP A 106 -7.92 -9.08 7.07
CA TRP A 106 -6.71 -8.41 7.53
C TRP A 106 -6.89 -6.91 7.77
N ALA A 107 -7.65 -6.22 6.91
CA ALA A 107 -8.01 -4.83 7.14
C ALA A 107 -8.78 -4.62 8.46
N SER A 108 -9.54 -5.62 8.93
CA SER A 108 -10.22 -5.56 10.24
C SER A 108 -9.31 -5.85 11.42
N GLN A 109 -8.18 -6.54 11.21
CA GLN A 109 -7.18 -6.80 12.23
C GLN A 109 -6.28 -5.59 12.50
N PHE A 110 -6.18 -4.65 11.57
CA PHE A 110 -5.32 -3.47 11.74
C PHE A 110 -5.83 -2.59 12.90
N PRO A 111 -5.08 -2.50 14.01
CA PRO A 111 -5.51 -1.72 15.16
C PRO A 111 -5.53 -0.26 14.75
N SER A 112 -6.63 0.44 15.06
CA SER A 112 -6.75 1.90 14.87
C SER A 112 -7.23 2.38 13.50
N ALA A 113 -8.02 1.58 12.77
CA ALA A 113 -8.70 2.02 11.54
C ALA A 113 -9.56 3.32 11.68
N GLY A 114 -9.77 3.84 12.90
CA GLY A 114 -10.35 5.18 13.15
C GLY A 114 -9.54 6.11 14.07
N ARG A 115 -8.36 5.71 14.58
CA ARG A 115 -7.52 6.53 15.50
C ARG A 115 -6.17 6.94 14.91
N ASN A 116 -5.73 6.31 13.83
CA ASN A 116 -4.51 6.69 13.12
C ASN A 116 -4.83 7.79 12.10
N ALA A 117 -4.21 8.96 12.26
CA ALA A 117 -4.44 10.13 11.42
C ALA A 117 -4.14 9.84 9.94
N TRP A 118 -3.05 9.12 9.65
CA TRP A 118 -2.67 8.74 8.29
C TRP A 118 -3.71 7.81 7.66
N VAL A 119 -4.24 6.83 8.41
CA VAL A 119 -5.31 5.95 7.90
C VAL A 119 -6.57 6.75 7.59
N LYS A 120 -6.98 7.66 8.47
CA LYS A 120 -8.15 8.51 8.24
C LYS A 120 -7.96 9.42 7.02
N GLU A 121 -6.77 9.98 6.84
CA GLU A 121 -6.46 10.83 5.69
C GLU A 121 -6.36 10.04 4.37
N THR A 122 -5.80 8.83 4.43
CA THR A 122 -5.64 7.98 3.26
C THR A 122 -6.98 7.41 2.83
N TYR A 123 -7.76 6.85 3.76
CA TYR A 123 -8.95 6.06 3.43
C TYR A 123 -10.29 6.75 3.73
N GLY A 124 -10.27 7.91 4.40
CA GLY A 124 -11.48 8.59 4.86
C GLY A 124 -12.27 7.78 5.90
N GLU A 125 -13.54 8.12 6.06
CA GLU A 125 -14.42 7.53 7.09
C GLU A 125 -14.74 6.05 6.86
N ARG A 126 -14.72 5.61 5.60
CA ARG A 126 -15.00 4.21 5.24
C ARG A 126 -13.80 3.28 5.55
N GLY A 127 -12.63 3.84 5.84
CA GLY A 127 -11.41 3.10 6.13
C GLY A 127 -10.94 2.21 4.97
N ALA A 128 -9.90 1.41 5.23
CA ALA A 128 -9.31 0.52 4.22
C ALA A 128 -10.35 -0.40 3.58
N LYS A 129 -11.24 -0.99 4.40
CA LYS A 129 -12.32 -1.87 3.94
C LYS A 129 -13.21 -1.23 2.87
N GLY A 130 -13.55 0.05 3.04
CA GLY A 130 -14.34 0.79 2.05
C GLY A 130 -13.61 0.97 0.73
N PHE A 131 -12.34 1.34 0.77
CA PHE A 131 -11.53 1.43 -0.44
C PHE A 131 -11.35 0.07 -1.13
N PHE A 132 -11.19 -1.00 -0.35
CA PHE A 132 -11.04 -2.36 -0.86
C PHE A 132 -12.29 -2.80 -1.64
N ASP A 133 -13.49 -2.43 -1.15
CA ASP A 133 -14.74 -2.66 -1.88
C ASP A 133 -14.82 -1.87 -3.19
N ASP A 134 -14.29 -0.65 -3.23
CA ASP A 134 -14.29 0.16 -4.45
C ASP A 134 -13.33 -0.40 -5.50
N VAL A 135 -12.15 -0.86 -5.07
CA VAL A 135 -11.21 -1.61 -5.93
C VAL A 135 -11.87 -2.87 -6.49
N LYS A 136 -12.52 -3.67 -5.64
CA LYS A 136 -13.21 -4.90 -6.05
C LYS A 136 -14.27 -4.63 -7.12
N LYS A 137 -15.09 -3.58 -6.93
CA LYS A 137 -16.12 -3.19 -7.92
C LYS A 137 -15.49 -2.88 -9.27
N VAL A 138 -14.46 -2.04 -9.30
CA VAL A 138 -13.78 -1.64 -10.54
C VAL A 138 -13.07 -2.83 -11.19
N ALA A 139 -12.33 -3.63 -10.41
CA ALA A 139 -11.58 -4.78 -10.91
C ALA A 139 -12.49 -5.88 -11.49
N ASN A 140 -13.67 -6.10 -10.91
CA ASN A 140 -14.65 -7.07 -11.42
C ASN A 140 -15.54 -6.50 -12.54
N GLY A 141 -15.26 -5.29 -13.03
CA GLY A 141 -16.06 -4.66 -14.09
C GLY A 141 -17.48 -4.28 -13.67
N SER A 142 -17.75 -4.19 -12.35
CA SER A 142 -19.02 -3.66 -11.85
C SER A 142 -19.10 -2.19 -12.23
N LYS A 143 -20.04 -1.84 -13.11
CA LYS A 143 -20.16 -0.49 -13.69
C LYS A 143 -20.35 0.56 -12.58
N GLY A 144 -19.29 1.28 -12.25
CA GLY A 144 -19.33 2.48 -11.39
C GLY A 144 -20.02 3.69 -12.04
N GLY A 145 -20.47 3.56 -13.29
CA GLY A 145 -21.26 4.57 -14.00
C GLY A 145 -22.00 3.97 -15.18
N SER A 146 -23.15 4.55 -15.53
CA SER A 146 -23.99 4.10 -16.67
C SER A 146 -23.35 4.31 -18.05
N SER A 147 -22.14 4.88 -18.12
CA SER A 147 -21.42 5.24 -19.35
C SER A 147 -19.94 4.84 -19.31
N ALA A 148 -19.32 4.72 -20.48
CA ALA A 148 -17.89 4.42 -20.62
C ALA A 148 -16.99 5.49 -19.97
N CYS A 149 -17.37 6.78 -20.08
CA CYS A 149 -16.66 7.88 -19.41
C CYS A 149 -16.74 7.74 -17.88
N GLY A 150 -17.92 7.39 -17.34
CA GLY A 150 -18.09 7.13 -15.91
C GLY A 150 -17.24 5.96 -15.42
N ALA A 151 -17.15 4.88 -16.19
CA ALA A 151 -16.29 3.73 -15.87
C ALA A 151 -14.80 4.10 -15.87
N LYS A 152 -14.35 4.92 -16.83
CA LYS A 152 -12.97 5.44 -16.87
C LYS A 152 -12.66 6.31 -15.66
N ASN A 153 -13.52 7.26 -15.32
CA ASN A 153 -13.31 8.13 -14.16
C ASN A 153 -13.26 7.33 -12.84
N ALA A 154 -14.09 6.31 -12.70
CA ALA A 154 -14.05 5.41 -11.54
C ALA A 154 -12.73 4.64 -11.46
N LEU A 155 -12.22 4.13 -12.59
CA LEU A 155 -10.93 3.46 -12.66
C LEU A 155 -9.78 4.40 -12.32
N ASP A 156 -9.75 5.59 -12.93
CA ASP A 156 -8.70 6.58 -12.73
C ASP A 156 -8.67 7.02 -11.25
N GLY A 157 -9.83 7.30 -10.64
CA GLY A 157 -9.92 7.64 -9.21
C GLY A 157 -9.47 6.52 -8.27
N VAL A 158 -9.80 5.25 -8.56
CA VAL A 158 -9.31 4.11 -7.76
C VAL A 158 -7.80 3.93 -7.91
N LYS A 159 -7.23 4.18 -9.10
CA LYS A 159 -5.79 4.11 -9.32
C LYS A 159 -5.04 5.22 -8.58
N GLU A 160 -5.55 6.45 -8.61
CA GLU A 160 -4.99 7.57 -7.85
C GLU A 160 -5.01 7.29 -6.35
N GLN A 161 -6.13 6.78 -5.84
CA GLN A 161 -6.26 6.40 -4.44
C GLN A 161 -5.33 5.23 -4.08
N GLN A 162 -5.13 4.26 -4.98
CA GLN A 162 -4.18 3.17 -4.77
C GLN A 162 -2.72 3.67 -4.74
N GLU A 163 -2.36 4.63 -5.61
CA GLU A 163 -1.05 5.26 -5.56
C GLU A 163 -0.82 5.92 -4.20
N LYS A 164 -1.79 6.72 -3.72
CA LYS A 164 -1.75 7.35 -2.41
C LYS A 164 -1.60 6.32 -1.29
N GLU A 165 -2.35 5.23 -1.37
CA GLU A 165 -2.27 4.12 -0.41
C GLU A 165 -0.87 3.51 -0.34
N LEU A 166 -0.31 3.09 -1.48
CA LEU A 166 0.97 2.38 -1.53
C LEU A 166 2.13 3.28 -1.11
N LYS A 167 2.20 4.51 -1.66
CA LYS A 167 3.26 5.47 -1.30
C LYS A 167 3.12 5.91 0.16
N GLY A 168 1.90 6.22 0.59
CA GLY A 168 1.61 6.60 1.96
C GLY A 168 1.94 5.48 2.96
N LEU A 169 1.68 4.22 2.60
CA LEU A 169 1.97 3.07 3.46
C LEU A 169 3.48 2.94 3.68
N VAL A 170 4.29 3.07 2.63
CA VAL A 170 5.76 3.06 2.75
C VAL A 170 6.24 4.20 3.62
N VAL A 171 5.78 5.44 3.39
CA VAL A 171 6.15 6.61 4.20
C VAL A 171 5.77 6.38 5.66
N TRP A 172 4.55 5.92 5.92
CA TRP A 172 4.06 5.70 7.26
C TRP A 172 4.87 4.62 8.00
N MET A 173 5.22 3.53 7.32
CA MET A 173 6.07 2.48 7.89
C MET A 173 7.50 2.99 8.13
N TRP A 174 8.05 3.76 7.21
CA TRP A 174 9.36 4.40 7.34
C TRP A 174 9.44 5.25 8.61
N GLU A 175 8.41 6.06 8.85
CA GLU A 175 8.30 6.87 10.07
C GLU A 175 8.10 6.05 11.34
N GLN A 176 7.50 4.85 11.27
CA GLN A 176 7.42 3.96 12.44
C GLN A 176 8.79 3.36 12.76
N ASP A 177 9.56 3.03 11.73
CA ASP A 177 10.90 2.45 11.85
C ASP A 177 11.92 3.43 12.40
N GLY A 178 11.84 4.71 12.01
CA GLY A 178 12.66 5.78 12.59
C GLY A 178 12.27 6.18 14.01
N ARG A 179 11.10 5.72 14.49
CA ARG A 179 10.60 5.92 15.86
C ARG A 179 10.99 4.81 16.84
N LYS A 180 11.90 3.90 16.42
CA LYS A 180 12.55 2.95 17.33
C LYS A 180 13.20 3.67 18.52
#